data_AF-A0A2K4FBT4-F1
#
_entry.id   AF-A0A2K4FBT4-F1
#
_cell.length_a   1.000
_cell.length_b   1.000
_cell.length_c   1.000
_cell.angle_alpha   90.00
_cell.angle_beta   90.00
_cell.angle_gamma   90.00
#
_symmetry.space_group_name_H-M   'P 1'
#
loop_
_entity.id
_entity.type
_entity.pdbx_description
1 polymer ?
#
loop_
_entity_poly.entity_id
_entity_poly.type
_entity_poly.pdbx_seq_one_letter_code
_entity_poly.pdbx_strand_id
1 'polypeptide(L)'
;MNYQELQQLHHCVHDMVQHIELYHYAIHEDSKHKAAYRQRIVEYVEAERERLEHMPPSTLTFYHHKYLHHLNYLAEHPLDELQAGNKSAYILDTQRQFLSLYHQIHELLFE
;
A
#
# COMPACT_ATOMS: atom_id res chain seq x y z
N MET A 1 -22.39 -5.92 1.50
CA MET A 1 -20.94 -6.03 1.30
C MET A 1 -20.72 -6.90 0.08
N ASN A 2 -20.07 -6.40 -0.97
CA ASN A 2 -19.78 -7.21 -2.16
C ASN A 2 -18.52 -8.04 -1.87
N TYR A 3 -18.68 -9.36 -1.75
CA TYR A 3 -17.59 -10.28 -1.42
C TYR A 3 -16.44 -10.22 -2.44
N GLN A 4 -16.77 -10.07 -3.72
CA GLN A 4 -15.76 -9.96 -4.79
C GLN A 4 -14.92 -8.68 -4.65
N GLU A 5 -15.55 -7.56 -4.33
CA GLU A 5 -14.84 -6.29 -4.09
C GLU A 5 -13.93 -6.38 -2.87
N LEU A 6 -14.36 -7.06 -1.81
CA LEU A 6 -13.54 -7.26 -0.63
C LEU A 6 -12.34 -8.17 -0.92
N GLN A 7 -12.53 -9.23 -1.70
CA GLN A 7 -11.42 -10.06 -2.20
C GLN A 7 -10.47 -9.27 -3.09
N GLN A 8 -10.98 -8.44 -4.00
CA GLN A 8 -10.12 -7.61 -4.84
C GLN A 8 -9.30 -6.63 -4.00
N LEU A 9 -9.95 -5.94 -3.05
CA LEU A 9 -9.26 -5.05 -2.12
C LEU A 9 -8.18 -5.78 -1.33
N HIS A 10 -8.45 -7.00 -0.84
CA HIS A 10 -7.47 -7.83 -0.14
C HIS A 10 -6.20 -8.07 -0.98
N HIS A 11 -6.37 -8.40 -2.28
CA HIS A 11 -5.24 -8.55 -3.20
C HIS A 11 -4.51 -7.23 -3.44
N CYS A 12 -5.24 -6.13 -3.65
CA CYS A 12 -4.62 -4.82 -3.86
C CYS A 12 -3.76 -4.37 -2.68
N VAL A 13 -4.23 -4.61 -1.44
CA VAL A 13 -3.47 -4.31 -0.21
C VAL A 13 -2.25 -5.23 -0.10
N HIS A 14 -2.38 -6.52 -0.43
CA HIS A 14 -1.25 -7.45 -0.45
C HIS A 14 -0.16 -7.02 -1.42
N ASP A 15 -0.51 -6.69 -2.66
CA ASP A 15 0.44 -6.25 -3.68
C ASP A 15 1.16 -4.97 -3.26
N MET A 16 0.45 -4.05 -2.61
CA MET A 16 1.05 -2.84 -2.05
C MET A 16 2.09 -3.15 -0.96
N VAL A 17 1.79 -4.10 -0.05
CA VAL A 17 2.75 -4.56 0.96
C VAL A 17 3.99 -5.14 0.29
N GLN A 18 3.82 -5.96 -0.76
CA GLN A 18 4.93 -6.56 -1.50
C GLN A 18 5.81 -5.51 -2.20
N HIS A 19 5.22 -4.47 -2.79
CA HIS A 19 6.00 -3.38 -3.38
C HIS A 19 6.84 -2.63 -2.34
N ILE A 20 6.27 -2.34 -1.17
CA ILE A 20 6.99 -1.69 -0.06
C ILE A 20 8.10 -2.59 0.46
N GLU A 21 7.84 -3.89 0.63
CA GLU A 21 8.82 -4.87 1.10
C GLU A 21 10.03 -4.97 0.16
N LEU A 22 9.80 -5.06 -1.16
CA LEU A 22 10.87 -5.08 -2.16
C LEU A 22 11.71 -3.80 -2.15
N TYR A 23 11.07 -2.64 -1.96
CA TYR A 23 11.78 -1.38 -1.85
C TYR A 23 12.61 -1.29 -0.56
N HIS A 24 12.03 -1.72 0.56
CA HIS A 24 12.72 -1.77 1.86
C HIS A 24 13.95 -2.68 1.80
N TYR A 25 13.80 -3.87 1.22
CA TYR A 25 14.90 -4.80 0.98
C TYR A 25 15.98 -4.19 0.10
N ALA A 26 15.59 -3.52 -1.00
CA ALA A 26 16.53 -2.86 -1.89
C ALA A 26 17.33 -1.74 -1.21
N ILE A 27 16.75 -1.03 -0.23
CA ILE A 27 17.47 -0.06 0.59
C ILE A 27 18.48 -0.77 1.50
N HIS A 28 18.05 -1.84 2.18
CA HIS A 28 18.91 -2.60 3.08
C HIS A 28 20.13 -3.18 2.37
N GLU A 29 19.94 -3.70 1.16
CA GLU A 29 21.01 -4.31 0.34
C GLU A 29 21.81 -3.29 -0.50
N ASP A 30 21.55 -1.99 -0.34
CA ASP A 30 22.10 -0.93 -1.20
C ASP A 30 22.02 -1.27 -2.70
N SER A 31 20.85 -1.75 -3.12
CA SER A 31 20.63 -2.26 -4.46
C SER A 31 20.55 -1.13 -5.48
N LYS A 32 21.08 -1.36 -6.69
CA LYS A 32 20.88 -0.47 -7.85
C LYS A 32 19.41 -0.34 -8.28
N HIS A 33 18.52 -1.20 -7.76
CA HIS A 33 17.10 -1.23 -8.13
C HIS A 33 16.21 -0.34 -7.25
N LYS A 34 16.74 0.34 -6.22
CA LYS A 34 15.98 1.24 -5.30
C LYS A 34 15.05 2.19 -6.04
N ALA A 35 15.58 2.94 -6.99
CA ALA A 35 14.80 3.91 -7.77
C ALA A 35 13.66 3.25 -8.57
N ALA A 36 13.91 2.06 -9.15
CA ALA A 36 12.90 1.33 -9.91
C ALA A 36 11.77 0.80 -9.02
N TYR A 37 12.09 0.28 -7.83
CA TYR A 37 11.06 -0.16 -6.89
C TYR A 37 10.26 0.99 -6.30
N ARG A 38 10.91 2.12 -5.98
CA ARG A 38 10.22 3.35 -5.58
C ARG A 38 9.25 3.81 -6.66
N GLN A 39 9.68 3.82 -7.92
CA GLN A 39 8.84 4.22 -9.04
C GLN A 39 7.61 3.31 -9.19
N ARG A 40 7.77 1.99 -9.03
CA ARG A 40 6.63 1.06 -9.02
C ARG A 40 5.62 1.36 -7.92
N ILE A 41 6.07 1.72 -6.72
CA ILE A 41 5.17 2.12 -5.63
C ILE A 41 4.37 3.35 -6.03
N VAL A 42 5.02 4.37 -6.60
CA VAL A 42 4.34 5.61 -7.03
C VAL A 42 3.29 5.29 -8.10
N GLU A 43 3.66 4.55 -9.14
CA GLU A 43 2.75 4.16 -10.22
C GLU A 43 1.56 3.35 -9.71
N TYR A 44 1.82 2.41 -8.78
CA TYR A 44 0.77 1.59 -8.18
C TYR A 44 -0.19 2.41 -7.31
N VAL A 45 0.34 3.36 -6.53
CA VAL A 45 -0.47 4.29 -5.72
C VAL A 45 -1.37 5.14 -6.59
N GLU A 46 -0.84 5.71 -7.67
CA GLU A 46 -1.63 6.55 -8.58
C GLU A 46 -2.75 5.74 -9.24
N ALA A 47 -2.45 4.55 -9.76
CA ALA A 47 -3.43 3.68 -10.39
C ALA A 47 -4.55 3.25 -9.41
N GLU A 48 -4.20 2.86 -8.18
CA GLU A 48 -5.19 2.42 -7.19
C GLU A 48 -6.04 3.59 -6.67
N ARG A 49 -5.46 4.79 -6.52
CA ARG A 49 -6.23 6.00 -6.16
C ARG A 49 -7.24 6.32 -7.24
N GLU A 50 -6.81 6.37 -8.50
CA GLU A 50 -7.70 6.62 -9.64
C GLU A 50 -8.82 5.57 -9.69
N ARG A 51 -8.49 4.29 -9.53
CA ARG A 51 -9.48 3.21 -9.48
C ARG A 51 -10.54 3.44 -8.40
N LEU A 52 -10.11 3.72 -7.17
CA LEU A 52 -11.01 3.91 -6.02
C LEU A 52 -11.87 5.18 -6.13
N GLU A 53 -11.32 6.27 -6.66
CA GLU A 53 -12.05 7.53 -6.87
C GLU A 53 -13.16 7.39 -7.93
N HIS A 54 -13.00 6.49 -8.90
CA HIS A 54 -13.99 6.21 -9.94
C HIS A 54 -14.97 5.08 -9.57
N MET A 55 -14.77 4.39 -8.45
CA MET A 55 -15.69 3.34 -8.00
C MET A 55 -17.03 3.94 -7.54
N PRO A 56 -18.18 3.31 -7.88
CA PRO A 56 -19.48 3.74 -7.38
C PRO A 56 -19.51 3.74 -5.84
N PRO A 57 -20.08 4.76 -5.17
CA PRO A 57 -20.16 4.81 -3.70
C PRO A 57 -20.85 3.58 -3.08
N SER A 58 -21.75 2.92 -3.80
CA SER A 58 -22.41 1.68 -3.39
C SER A 58 -21.48 0.45 -3.29
N THR A 59 -20.31 0.51 -3.92
CA THR A 59 -19.27 -0.54 -3.89
C THR A 59 -18.22 -0.30 -2.82
N LEU A 60 -18.03 0.94 -2.40
CA LEU A 60 -17.02 1.31 -1.40
C LEU A 60 -17.45 0.84 -0.01
N THR A 61 -16.58 0.05 0.62
CA THR A 61 -16.72 -0.33 2.02
C THR A 61 -15.84 0.56 2.90
N PHE A 62 -16.01 0.46 4.22
CA PHE A 62 -15.10 1.08 5.19
C PHE A 62 -13.62 0.80 4.87
N TYR A 63 -13.28 -0.42 4.47
CA TYR A 63 -11.91 -0.82 4.14
C TYR A 63 -11.38 -0.14 2.87
N HIS A 64 -12.23 0.13 1.89
CA HIS A 64 -11.83 0.90 0.70
C HIS A 64 -11.45 2.33 1.08
N HIS A 65 -12.25 2.98 1.94
CA HIS A 65 -11.94 4.32 2.42
C HIS A 65 -10.64 4.34 3.24
N LYS A 66 -10.42 3.33 4.08
CA LYS A 66 -9.17 3.20 4.84
C LYS A 66 -7.97 2.99 3.93
N TYR A 67 -8.10 2.14 2.90
CA TYR A 67 -7.05 1.93 1.91
C TYR A 67 -6.74 3.24 1.14
N LEU A 68 -7.76 3.91 0.62
CA LEU A 68 -7.62 5.18 -0.08
C LEU A 68 -6.94 6.25 0.78
N HIS A 69 -7.29 6.32 2.07
CA HIS A 69 -6.63 7.22 3.01
C HIS A 69 -5.12 6.95 3.12
N HIS A 70 -4.71 5.68 3.24
CA HIS A 70 -3.29 5.31 3.25
C HIS A 70 -2.59 5.62 1.92
N LEU A 71 -3.26 5.40 0.79
CA LEU A 71 -2.72 5.74 -0.53
C LEU A 71 -2.52 7.25 -0.71
N ASN A 72 -3.50 8.07 -0.31
CA ASN A 72 -3.40 9.52 -0.37
C ASN A 72 -2.24 10.03 0.49
N TYR A 73 -2.11 9.50 1.71
CA TYR A 73 -1.00 9.85 2.58
C TYR A 73 0.35 9.54 1.94
N LEU A 74 0.48 8.39 1.27
CA LEU A 74 1.71 7.99 0.61
C LEU A 74 2.02 8.80 -0.66
N ALA A 75 0.99 9.25 -1.39
CA ALA A 75 1.17 10.15 -2.52
C ALA A 75 1.70 11.53 -2.07
N GLU A 76 1.24 12.03 -0.92
CA GLU A 76 1.72 13.27 -0.32
C GLU A 76 3.10 13.13 0.34
N HIS A 77 3.41 11.94 0.84
CA HIS A 77 4.65 11.61 1.56
C HIS A 77 5.32 10.38 0.93
N PRO A 78 5.98 10.52 -0.24
CA PRO A 78 6.63 9.40 -0.90
C PRO A 78 7.69 8.74 0.00
N LEU A 79 7.89 7.43 -0.19
CA LEU A 79 8.93 6.68 0.52
C LEU A 79 10.32 7.06 -0.02
N ASP A 80 10.85 8.20 0.42
CA ASP A 80 12.17 8.67 0.01
C ASP A 80 13.28 8.11 0.89
N GLU A 81 14.34 7.61 0.23
CA GLU A 81 15.61 7.36 0.88
C GLU A 81 16.21 8.71 1.28
N LEU A 82 16.44 8.91 2.56
CA LEU A 82 16.97 10.16 3.05
C LEU A 82 18.16 9.87 3.96
N GLN A 83 19.19 10.70 3.85
CA GLN A 83 20.55 10.45 4.35
C GLN A 83 20.72 10.39 5.89
N ALA A 84 19.65 10.36 6.69
CA ALA A 84 19.73 10.34 8.15
C ALA A 84 18.99 9.13 8.74
N GLY A 85 19.61 8.46 9.72
CA GLY A 85 19.36 7.07 10.16
C GLY A 85 17.98 6.67 10.70
N ASN A 86 16.94 7.49 10.60
CA ASN A 86 15.61 7.20 11.16
C ASN A 86 14.54 6.76 10.12
N LYS A 87 14.88 6.51 8.85
CA LYS A 87 13.87 6.46 7.78
C LYS A 87 13.46 5.07 7.30
N SER A 88 14.27 4.06 7.62
CA SER A 88 13.81 2.66 7.60
C SER A 88 12.59 2.47 8.52
N ALA A 89 12.52 3.21 9.63
CA ALA A 89 11.36 3.19 10.52
C ALA A 89 10.08 3.68 9.83
N TYR A 90 10.15 4.74 9.02
CA TYR A 90 8.98 5.23 8.27
C TYR A 90 8.47 4.19 7.27
N ILE A 91 9.38 3.59 6.48
CA ILE A 91 9.02 2.55 5.50
C ILE A 91 8.39 1.34 6.20
N LEU A 92 8.97 0.90 7.32
CA LEU A 92 8.43 -0.18 8.15
C LEU A 92 7.07 0.17 8.75
N ASP A 93 6.87 1.40 9.20
CA ASP A 93 5.60 1.84 9.76
C ASP A 93 4.51 1.90 8.68
N THR A 94 4.84 2.39 7.48
CA THR A 94 3.93 2.33 6.32
C THR A 94 3.60 0.88 5.96
N GLN A 95 4.58 -0.01 5.91
CA GLN A 95 4.35 -1.44 5.66
C GLN A 95 3.40 -2.05 6.71
N ARG A 96 3.61 -1.74 8.00
CA ARG A 96 2.76 -2.21 9.10
C ARG A 96 1.31 -1.72 8.97
N GLN A 97 1.10 -0.49 8.51
CA GLN A 97 -0.26 0.05 8.31
C GLN A 97 -1.02 -0.73 7.24
N PHE A 98 -0.40 -0.99 6.08
CA PHE A 98 -1.01 -1.81 5.03
C PHE A 98 -1.18 -3.27 5.47
N LEU A 99 -0.21 -3.84 6.18
CA LEU A 99 -0.31 -5.21 6.70
C LEU A 99 -1.43 -5.35 7.74
N SER A 100 -1.64 -4.35 8.59
CA SER A 100 -2.76 -4.31 9.53
C SER A 100 -4.11 -4.30 8.81
N LEU A 101 -4.22 -3.51 7.72
CA LEU A 101 -5.41 -3.49 6.89
C LEU A 101 -5.64 -4.83 6.17
N TYR A 102 -4.57 -5.44 5.65
CA TYR A 102 -4.61 -6.75 5.03
C TYR A 102 -5.20 -7.79 5.99
N HIS A 103 -4.69 -7.89 7.21
CA HIS A 103 -5.19 -8.84 8.21
C HIS A 103 -6.65 -8.59 8.59
N GLN A 104 -7.07 -7.34 8.75
CA GLN A 104 -8.48 -7.01 9.03
C GLN A 104 -9.43 -7.48 7.91
N ILE A 105 -9.00 -7.37 6.65
CA ILE A 105 -9.79 -7.85 5.53
C ILE A 105 -9.74 -9.39 5.46
N HIS A 106 -8.57 -9.98 5.75
CA HIS A 106 -8.36 -11.42 5.75
C HIS A 106 -9.27 -12.15 6.74
N GLU A 107 -9.32 -11.66 7.99
CA GLU A 107 -10.20 -12.19 9.04
C GLU A 107 -11.65 -12.24 8.55
N LEU A 108 -12.13 -11.18 7.88
CA LEU A 108 -13.51 -11.15 7.36
C LEU A 108 -13.79 -12.08 6.16
N LEU A 109 -12.75 -12.46 5.41
CA LEU A 109 -12.91 -13.28 4.21
C LEU A 109 -12.82 -14.78 4.51
N PHE A 110 -12.12 -15.15 5.59
CA PHE A 110 -11.71 -16.53 5.84
C PHE A 110 -11.97 -17.05 7.26
N GLU A 111 -12.41 -16.20 8.20
CA GLU A 111 -12.85 -16.59 9.55
C GLU A 111 -14.36 -16.38 9.75
#